data_AF-A0A352RCS2-F1
#
_entry.id   AF-A0A352RCS2-F1
#
_cell.length_a   1.000
_cell.length_b   1.000
_cell.length_c   1.000
_cell.angle_alpha   90.00
_cell.angle_beta   90.00
_cell.angle_gamma   90.00
#
_symmetry.space_group_name_H-M   'P 1'
#
loop_
_entity.id
_entity.type
_entity.pdbx_description
1 polymer ?
#
loop_
_entity_poly.entity_id
_entity_poly.type
_entity_poly.pdbx_seq_one_letter_code
_entity_poly.pdbx_strand_id
1 'polypeptide(L)'
;MALEIDPSNVFALNVRSTALLKLNRKEDSFSTIEGALNEDPNNSYTHANYGWGLLEKGDVDKSLSHFREALKQNPNNEYAQSGMAEALKSKYLIYKWFLKYAFWMESMSSKNQWIFIIGFYFGTKLLRGIAKSNEFLQPFLTPIIILLAIFAFSTWVLVPISNLLFRLNKYGKHLLTSEEIKSSNMVGVSSLIMFLGVITLIFNTDLGALLIAFGFSMMVPLGKFYEKPVVFFKSYAIGMALIGITALITYFITNEMFNTFSFIYLISFIAYQWLANYMINKNV
;
A
#
# COMPACT_ATOMS: atom_id res chain seq x y z
N MET A 1 8.32 29.04 0.30
CA MET A 1 9.46 29.49 -0.51
C MET A 1 9.15 29.63 -2.00
N ALA A 2 8.83 28.57 -2.77
CA ALA A 2 8.55 28.76 -4.21
C ALA A 2 7.35 29.70 -4.51
N LEU A 3 6.22 29.50 -3.83
CA LEU A 3 5.02 30.35 -3.99
C LEU A 3 5.13 31.75 -3.35
N GLU A 4 6.15 31.98 -2.50
CA GLU A 4 6.43 33.32 -1.95
C GLU A 4 7.19 34.18 -2.96
N ILE A 5 7.96 33.54 -3.83
CA ILE A 5 8.72 34.20 -4.90
C ILE A 5 7.83 34.39 -6.13
N ASP A 6 7.04 33.37 -6.49
CA ASP A 6 6.12 33.38 -7.62
C ASP A 6 4.78 32.71 -7.24
N PRO A 7 3.76 33.49 -6.86
CA PRO A 7 2.45 32.97 -6.48
C PRO A 7 1.71 32.25 -7.61
N SER A 8 2.02 32.59 -8.87
CA SER A 8 1.42 32.01 -10.08
C SER A 8 2.15 30.75 -10.59
N ASN A 9 3.19 30.30 -9.88
CA ASN A 9 3.98 29.16 -10.33
C ASN A 9 3.15 27.86 -10.38
N VAL A 10 2.74 27.47 -11.58
CA VAL A 10 1.88 26.29 -11.82
C VAL A 10 2.47 25.02 -11.22
N PHE A 11 3.79 24.80 -11.35
CA PHE A 11 4.43 23.62 -10.76
C PHE A 11 4.34 23.63 -9.24
N ALA A 12 4.62 24.75 -8.58
CA ALA A 12 4.54 24.86 -7.13
C ALA A 12 3.10 24.76 -6.61
N LEU A 13 2.12 25.29 -7.35
CA LEU A 13 0.69 25.13 -7.03
C LEU A 13 0.26 23.66 -7.13
N ASN A 14 0.71 22.93 -8.15
CA ASN A 14 0.49 21.49 -8.28
C ASN A 14 1.07 20.70 -7.10
N VAL A 15 2.33 20.96 -6.76
CA VAL A 15 2.99 20.31 -5.61
C VAL A 15 2.25 20.60 -4.31
N ARG A 16 1.82 21.85 -4.10
CA ARG A 16 1.02 22.24 -2.94
C ARG A 16 -0.32 21.49 -2.89
N SER A 17 -1.02 21.39 -4.02
CA SER A 17 -2.28 20.64 -4.09
C SER A 17 -2.10 19.17 -3.69
N THR A 18 -1.08 18.50 -4.24
CA THR A 18 -0.74 17.11 -3.87
C THR A 18 -0.43 16.97 -2.39
N ALA A 19 0.34 17.90 -1.82
CA ALA A 19 0.64 17.89 -0.39
C ALA A 19 -0.63 18.08 0.47
N LEU A 20 -1.54 18.95 0.05
CA LEU A 20 -2.81 19.18 0.75
C LEU A 20 -3.72 17.94 0.72
N LEU A 21 -3.76 17.18 -0.39
CA LEU A 21 -4.46 15.88 -0.43
C LEU A 21 -3.89 14.89 0.59
N LYS A 22 -2.56 14.78 0.66
CA LYS A 22 -1.87 13.90 1.63
C LYS A 22 -2.12 14.32 3.09
N LEU A 23 -2.36 15.61 3.33
CA LEU A 23 -2.76 16.15 4.63
C LEU A 23 -4.26 16.06 4.89
N ASN A 24 -5.04 15.39 4.01
CA ASN A 24 -6.49 15.29 4.06
C ASN A 24 -7.22 16.64 4.06
N ARG A 25 -6.60 17.70 3.51
CA ARG A 25 -7.16 19.04 3.31
C ARG A 25 -7.72 19.17 1.90
N LYS A 26 -8.81 18.44 1.64
CA LYS A 26 -9.33 18.25 0.29
C LYS A 26 -9.86 19.54 -0.33
N GLU A 27 -10.64 20.34 0.39
CA GLU A 27 -11.15 21.61 -0.17
C GLU A 27 -10.02 22.57 -0.58
N ASP A 28 -9.00 22.71 0.27
CA ASP A 28 -7.85 23.57 0.00
C ASP A 28 -7.04 23.08 -1.20
N SER A 29 -6.89 21.76 -1.34
CA SER A 29 -6.26 21.16 -2.52
C SER A 29 -7.02 21.50 -3.80
N PHE A 30 -8.35 21.35 -3.79
CA PHE A 30 -9.18 21.66 -4.95
C PHE A 30 -9.14 23.16 -5.30
N SER A 31 -9.19 24.05 -4.32
CA SER A 31 -9.01 25.48 -4.57
C SER A 31 -7.64 25.79 -5.17
N THR A 32 -6.58 25.13 -4.68
CA THR A 32 -5.21 25.31 -5.19
C THR A 32 -5.07 24.80 -6.63
N ILE A 33 -5.66 23.64 -6.97
CA ILE A 33 -5.57 23.08 -8.32
C ILE A 33 -6.41 23.86 -9.34
N GLU A 34 -7.54 24.44 -8.92
CA GLU A 34 -8.34 25.34 -9.75
C GLU A 34 -7.57 26.64 -10.03
N GLY A 35 -6.89 27.20 -9.03
CA GLY A 35 -5.97 28.33 -9.23
C GLY A 35 -4.87 28.00 -10.24
N ALA A 36 -4.25 26.81 -10.15
CA ALA A 36 -3.25 26.38 -11.12
C ALA A 36 -3.80 26.28 -12.56
N LEU A 37 -5.06 25.85 -12.73
CA LEU A 37 -5.72 25.83 -14.04
C LEU A 37 -6.11 27.22 -14.54
N ASN A 38 -6.34 28.20 -13.66
CA ASN A 38 -6.58 29.57 -14.10
C ASN A 38 -5.31 30.20 -14.67
N GLU A 39 -4.14 29.88 -14.11
CA GLU A 39 -2.84 30.35 -14.59
C GLU A 39 -2.42 29.67 -15.91
N ASP A 40 -2.59 28.35 -16.01
CA ASP A 40 -2.36 27.60 -17.25
C ASP A 40 -3.49 26.59 -17.51
N PRO A 41 -4.54 27.01 -18.26
CA PRO A 41 -5.70 26.17 -18.55
C PRO A 41 -5.41 24.93 -19.38
N ASN A 42 -4.25 24.86 -20.05
CA ASN A 42 -3.88 23.72 -20.90
C ASN A 42 -2.81 22.83 -20.25
N ASN A 43 -2.49 23.07 -18.98
CA ASN A 43 -1.45 22.34 -18.32
C ASN A 43 -1.84 20.88 -18.11
N SER A 44 -1.22 19.99 -18.89
CA SER A 44 -1.52 18.56 -18.86
C SER A 44 -1.32 17.93 -17.47
N TYR A 45 -0.28 18.33 -16.74
CA TYR A 45 -0.01 17.81 -15.39
C TYR A 45 -1.04 18.29 -14.37
N THR A 46 -1.49 19.55 -14.47
CA THR A 46 -2.51 20.12 -13.59
C THR A 46 -3.86 19.45 -13.79
N HIS A 47 -4.28 19.23 -15.04
CA HIS A 47 -5.48 18.45 -15.32
C HIS A 47 -5.38 17.02 -14.78
N ALA A 48 -4.23 16.37 -14.89
CA ALA A 48 -4.04 15.03 -14.35
C ALA A 48 -4.15 15.00 -12.82
N ASN A 49 -3.51 15.95 -12.12
CA ASN A 49 -3.62 16.09 -10.66
C ASN A 49 -5.07 16.33 -10.20
N TYR A 50 -5.81 17.20 -10.90
CA TYR A 50 -7.22 17.43 -10.60
C TYR A 50 -8.05 16.15 -10.82
N GLY A 51 -7.78 15.44 -11.92
CA GLY A 51 -8.41 14.14 -12.19
C GLY A 51 -8.20 13.15 -11.05
N TRP A 52 -7.00 13.02 -10.52
CA TRP A 52 -6.71 12.12 -9.39
C TRP A 52 -7.41 12.54 -8.11
N GLY A 53 -7.42 13.84 -7.78
CA GLY A 53 -8.17 14.35 -6.62
C GLY A 53 -9.67 14.05 -6.73
N LEU A 54 -10.25 14.24 -7.91
CA LEU A 54 -11.66 13.92 -8.17
C LEU A 54 -11.94 12.42 -8.07
N LEU A 55 -11.04 11.58 -8.56
CA LEU A 55 -11.16 10.13 -8.43
C LEU A 55 -11.11 9.70 -6.96
N GLU A 56 -10.26 10.31 -6.14
CA GLU A 56 -10.17 10.09 -4.69
C GLU A 56 -11.45 10.52 -3.96
N LYS A 57 -12.07 11.62 -4.41
CA LYS A 57 -13.39 12.08 -3.93
C LYS A 57 -14.54 11.16 -4.37
N GLY A 58 -14.32 10.33 -5.39
CA GLY A 58 -15.31 9.43 -5.98
C GLY A 58 -16.08 10.02 -7.16
N ASP A 59 -15.72 11.22 -7.62
CA ASP A 59 -16.30 11.90 -8.78
C ASP A 59 -15.69 11.35 -10.09
N VAL A 60 -15.95 10.07 -10.36
CA VAL A 60 -15.31 9.31 -11.45
C VAL A 60 -15.51 9.98 -12.82
N ASP A 61 -16.72 10.46 -13.13
CA ASP A 61 -16.99 11.05 -14.45
C ASP A 61 -16.22 12.35 -14.67
N LYS A 62 -16.13 13.21 -13.65
CA LYS A 62 -15.32 14.44 -13.73
C LYS A 62 -13.83 14.11 -13.80
N SER A 63 -13.37 13.08 -13.07
CA SER A 63 -11.99 12.63 -13.16
C SER A 63 -11.62 12.23 -14.58
N LEU A 64 -12.49 11.46 -15.26
CA LEU A 64 -12.29 11.03 -16.65
C LEU A 64 -12.22 12.21 -17.63
N SER A 65 -13.03 13.25 -17.42
CA SER A 65 -12.99 14.47 -18.22
C SER A 65 -11.64 15.19 -18.10
N HIS A 66 -11.14 15.36 -16.88
CA HIS A 66 -9.84 16.01 -16.67
C HIS A 66 -8.67 15.16 -17.16
N PHE A 67 -8.71 13.84 -16.98
CA PHE A 67 -7.70 12.97 -17.59
C PHE A 67 -7.73 13.03 -19.11
N ARG A 68 -8.92 13.11 -19.73
CA ARG A 68 -9.04 13.29 -21.17
C ARG A 68 -8.43 14.61 -21.64
N GLU A 69 -8.67 15.72 -20.92
CA GLU A 69 -8.08 17.00 -21.28
C GLU A 69 -6.56 16.98 -21.11
N ALA A 70 -6.05 16.40 -20.02
CA ALA A 70 -4.61 16.20 -19.84
C ALA A 70 -3.99 15.45 -21.03
N LEU A 71 -4.64 14.38 -21.49
CA LEU A 71 -4.17 13.56 -22.62
C LEU A 71 -4.35 14.21 -23.98
N LYS A 72 -5.29 15.14 -24.13
CA LYS A 72 -5.42 15.96 -25.33
C LYS A 72 -4.23 16.92 -25.47
N GLN A 73 -3.81 17.53 -24.36
CA GLN A 73 -2.69 18.47 -24.33
C GLN A 73 -1.33 17.78 -24.42
N ASN A 74 -1.18 16.63 -23.74
CA ASN A 74 -0.02 15.78 -23.88
C ASN A 74 -0.47 14.30 -23.93
N PRO A 75 -0.58 13.72 -25.12
CA PRO A 75 -0.96 12.32 -25.30
C PRO A 75 -0.04 11.33 -24.59
N ASN A 76 1.21 11.73 -24.31
CA ASN A 76 2.22 10.91 -23.63
C ASN A 76 2.28 11.20 -22.12
N ASN A 77 1.31 11.91 -21.54
CA ASN A 77 1.24 12.10 -20.10
C ASN A 77 0.81 10.77 -19.42
N GLU A 78 1.79 9.96 -19.05
CA GLU A 78 1.60 8.65 -18.42
C GLU A 78 0.86 8.73 -17.07
N TYR A 79 1.01 9.84 -16.35
CA TYR A 79 0.29 10.10 -15.10
C TYR A 79 -1.23 10.24 -15.35
N ALA A 80 -1.61 10.95 -16.42
CA ALA A 80 -3.00 11.06 -16.85
C ALA A 80 -3.55 9.74 -17.44
N GLN A 81 -2.75 9.00 -18.21
CA GLN A 81 -3.15 7.70 -18.77
C GLN A 81 -3.46 6.69 -17.65
N SER A 82 -2.64 6.67 -16.60
CA SER A 82 -2.86 5.83 -15.42
C SER A 82 -4.13 6.20 -14.69
N GLY A 83 -4.32 7.49 -14.41
CA GLY A 83 -5.53 7.97 -13.75
C GLY A 83 -6.79 7.65 -14.54
N MET A 84 -6.74 7.76 -15.86
CA MET A 84 -7.84 7.36 -16.73
C MET A 84 -8.12 5.86 -16.65
N ALA A 85 -7.09 5.00 -16.65
CA ALA A 85 -7.26 3.56 -16.50
C ALA A 85 -7.87 3.18 -15.15
N GLU A 86 -7.42 3.80 -14.07
CA GLU A 86 -7.96 3.61 -12.71
C GLU A 86 -9.41 4.08 -12.60
N ALA A 87 -9.72 5.24 -13.16
CA ALA A 87 -11.09 5.76 -13.24
C ALA A 87 -12.02 4.87 -14.10
N LEU A 88 -11.50 4.23 -15.15
CA LEU A 88 -12.27 3.25 -15.93
C LEU A 88 -12.50 1.96 -15.15
N LYS A 89 -11.48 1.44 -14.44
CA LYS A 89 -11.63 0.26 -13.59
C LYS A 89 -12.59 0.51 -12.42
N SER A 90 -12.60 1.72 -11.87
CA SER A 90 -13.50 2.08 -10.77
C SER A 90 -14.99 2.11 -11.17
N LYS A 91 -15.31 1.89 -12.45
CA LYS A 91 -16.67 1.56 -12.90
C LYS A 91 -17.12 0.17 -12.45
N TYR A 92 -16.19 -0.76 -12.24
CA TYR A 92 -16.49 -2.09 -11.70
C TYR A 92 -16.64 -2.00 -10.18
N LEU A 93 -17.76 -2.51 -9.65
CA LEU A 93 -18.14 -2.35 -8.24
C LEU A 93 -17.06 -2.83 -7.26
N ILE A 94 -16.51 -4.02 -7.47
CA ILE A 94 -15.50 -4.62 -6.58
C ILE A 94 -14.24 -3.75 -6.55
N TYR A 95 -13.77 -3.32 -7.72
CA TYR A 95 -12.59 -2.47 -7.83
C TYR A 95 -12.84 -1.08 -7.23
N LYS A 96 -14.04 -0.52 -7.40
CA LYS A 96 -14.45 0.74 -6.79
C LYS A 96 -14.33 0.70 -5.27
N TRP A 97 -14.82 -0.37 -4.64
CA TRP A 97 -14.72 -0.55 -3.19
C TRP A 97 -13.27 -0.69 -2.74
N PHE A 98 -12.48 -1.48 -3.45
CA PHE A 98 -11.05 -1.61 -3.21
C PHE A 98 -10.32 -0.26 -3.29
N LEU A 99 -10.55 0.49 -4.37
CA LEU A 99 -9.87 1.76 -4.63
C LEU A 99 -10.28 2.83 -3.59
N LYS A 100 -11.58 2.91 -3.27
CA LYS A 100 -12.07 3.80 -2.21
C LYS A 100 -11.45 3.47 -0.86
N TYR A 101 -11.32 2.18 -0.54
CA TYR A 101 -10.66 1.73 0.67
C TYR A 101 -9.17 2.07 0.67
N ALA A 102 -8.47 1.82 -0.44
CA ALA A 102 -7.05 2.12 -0.59
C ALA A 102 -6.76 3.62 -0.36
N PHE A 103 -7.53 4.51 -1.00
CA PHE A 103 -7.41 5.94 -0.80
C PHE A 103 -7.74 6.36 0.64
N TRP A 104 -8.80 5.81 1.22
CA TRP A 104 -9.15 6.12 2.61
C TRP A 104 -8.02 5.72 3.56
N MET A 105 -7.46 4.52 3.40
CA MET A 105 -6.32 4.05 4.18
C MET A 105 -5.09 4.93 3.99
N GLU A 106 -4.80 5.34 2.75
CA GLU A 106 -3.67 6.22 2.43
C GLU A 106 -3.83 7.63 3.03
N SER A 107 -5.07 8.12 3.11
CA SER A 107 -5.39 9.42 3.73
C SER A 107 -5.31 9.42 5.26
N MET A 108 -5.24 8.25 5.90
CA MET A 108 -5.13 8.14 7.35
C MET A 108 -3.68 8.33 7.81
N SER A 109 -3.49 9.07 8.90
CA SER A 109 -2.21 9.08 9.60
C SER A 109 -1.87 7.67 10.09
N SER A 110 -0.58 7.34 10.18
CA SER A 110 -0.13 6.02 10.65
C SER A 110 -0.76 5.63 12.00
N LYS A 111 -0.96 6.60 12.91
CA LYS A 111 -1.65 6.38 14.19
C LYS A 111 -3.11 5.91 14.02
N ASN A 112 -3.84 6.52 13.09
CA ASN A 112 -5.25 6.18 12.84
C ASN A 112 -5.38 4.84 12.10
N GLN A 113 -4.44 4.53 11.19
CA GLN A 113 -4.33 3.21 10.58
C GLN A 113 -4.17 2.12 11.66
N TRP A 114 -3.35 2.37 12.68
CA TRP A 114 -3.19 1.45 13.82
C TRP A 114 -4.45 1.28 14.67
N ILE A 115 -5.17 2.37 14.96
CA ILE A 115 -6.43 2.28 15.71
C ILE A 115 -7.43 1.41 14.96
N PHE A 116 -7.50 1.55 13.63
CA PHE A 116 -8.34 0.72 12.79
C PHE A 116 -7.93 -0.76 12.85
N ILE A 117 -6.64 -1.09 12.72
CA ILE A 117 -6.11 -2.45 12.84
C ILE A 117 -6.39 -3.05 14.24
N ILE A 118 -6.21 -2.27 15.31
CA ILE A 118 -6.47 -2.70 16.68
C ILE A 118 -7.96 -2.98 16.89
N GLY A 119 -8.83 -2.06 16.46
CA GLY A 119 -10.29 -2.24 16.52
C GLY A 119 -10.73 -3.49 15.76
N PHE A 120 -10.10 -3.75 14.62
CA PHE A 120 -10.31 -4.96 13.84
C PHE A 120 -9.91 -6.24 14.58
N TYR A 121 -8.75 -6.25 15.25
CA TYR A 121 -8.31 -7.36 16.08
C TYR A 121 -9.30 -7.65 17.22
N PHE A 122 -9.74 -6.62 17.95
CA PHE A 122 -10.74 -6.80 19.01
C PHE A 122 -12.09 -7.25 18.47
N GLY A 123 -12.53 -6.72 17.32
CA GLY A 123 -13.74 -7.15 16.64
C GLY A 123 -13.70 -8.63 16.25
N THR A 124 -12.62 -9.08 15.62
CA THR A 124 -12.43 -10.50 15.29
C THR A 124 -12.33 -11.39 16.53
N LYS A 125 -11.73 -10.91 17.63
CA LYS A 125 -11.68 -11.61 18.91
C LYS A 125 -13.07 -11.76 19.54
N LEU A 126 -13.89 -10.71 19.50
CA LEU A 126 -15.28 -10.74 19.97
C LEU A 126 -16.12 -11.70 19.13
N LEU A 127 -16.05 -11.61 17.80
CA LEU A 127 -16.77 -12.51 16.90
C LEU A 127 -16.36 -13.97 17.10
N ARG A 128 -15.07 -14.24 17.30
CA ARG A 128 -14.58 -15.58 17.67
C ARG A 128 -15.13 -16.05 19.02
N GLY A 129 -15.24 -15.15 20.00
CA GLY A 129 -15.88 -15.43 21.28
C GLY A 129 -17.34 -15.86 21.08
N ILE A 130 -18.13 -15.04 20.38
CA ILE A 130 -19.54 -15.33 20.08
C ILE A 130 -19.69 -16.64 19.30
N ALA A 131 -18.85 -16.88 18.30
CA ALA A 131 -18.86 -18.10 17.49
C ALA A 131 -18.55 -19.36 18.32
N LYS A 132 -17.70 -19.26 19.34
CA LYS A 132 -17.42 -20.36 20.28
C LYS A 132 -18.53 -20.57 21.30
N SER A 133 -19.20 -19.49 21.70
CA SER A 133 -20.29 -19.55 22.70
C SER A 133 -21.63 -19.98 22.12
N ASN A 134 -21.81 -19.86 20.79
CA ASN A 134 -23.08 -20.14 20.12
C ASN A 134 -22.85 -20.96 18.85
N GLU A 135 -23.11 -22.26 18.95
CA GLU A 135 -22.93 -23.26 17.89
C GLU A 135 -23.83 -22.97 16.66
N PHE A 136 -24.99 -22.34 16.86
CA PHE A 136 -25.88 -21.90 15.77
C PHE A 136 -25.27 -20.76 14.94
N LEU A 137 -24.57 -19.81 15.58
CA LEU A 137 -23.97 -18.67 14.89
C LEU A 137 -22.60 -18.99 14.26
N GLN A 138 -21.93 -20.03 14.75
CA GLN A 138 -20.60 -20.42 14.29
C GLN A 138 -20.43 -20.56 12.76
N PRO A 139 -21.31 -21.26 12.00
CA PRO A 139 -21.12 -21.41 10.55
C PRO A 139 -21.27 -20.09 9.79
N PHE A 140 -21.99 -19.11 10.34
CA PHE A 140 -22.15 -17.78 9.73
C PHE A 140 -20.99 -16.84 10.11
N LEU A 141 -20.52 -16.90 11.34
CA LEU A 141 -19.45 -16.03 11.84
C LEU A 141 -18.06 -16.47 11.36
N THR A 142 -17.82 -17.77 11.20
CA THR A 142 -16.52 -18.30 10.74
C THR A 142 -16.05 -17.73 9.39
N PRO A 143 -16.85 -17.75 8.31
CA PRO A 143 -16.44 -17.15 7.04
C PRO A 143 -16.24 -15.63 7.16
N ILE A 144 -17.04 -14.93 7.97
CA ILE A 144 -16.85 -13.49 8.25
C ILE A 144 -15.50 -13.25 8.93
N ILE A 145 -15.15 -14.04 9.95
CA ILE A 145 -13.86 -13.95 10.67
C ILE A 145 -12.69 -14.22 9.73
N ILE A 146 -12.81 -15.20 8.82
CA ILE A 146 -11.76 -15.51 7.83
C ILE A 146 -11.60 -14.36 6.84
N LEU A 147 -12.70 -13.85 6.27
CA LEU A 147 -12.68 -12.70 5.38
C LEU A 147 -12.08 -11.47 6.07
N LEU A 148 -12.45 -11.26 7.33
CA LEU A 148 -11.87 -10.19 8.13
C LEU A 148 -10.36 -10.41 8.29
N ALA A 149 -9.91 -11.60 8.69
CA ALA A 149 -8.48 -11.88 8.84
C ALA A 149 -7.71 -11.62 7.52
N ILE A 150 -8.21 -12.12 6.39
CA ILE A 150 -7.63 -11.86 5.06
C ILE A 150 -7.55 -10.35 4.79
N PHE A 151 -8.62 -9.62 5.07
CA PHE A 151 -8.66 -8.17 4.90
C PHE A 151 -7.62 -7.46 5.77
N ALA A 152 -7.49 -7.81 7.05
CA ALA A 152 -6.48 -7.22 7.94
C ALA A 152 -5.06 -7.50 7.44
N PHE A 153 -4.74 -8.74 7.07
CA PHE A 153 -3.43 -9.08 6.53
C PHE A 153 -3.16 -8.34 5.21
N SER A 154 -4.18 -8.18 4.35
CA SER A 154 -4.03 -7.44 3.10
C SER A 154 -3.56 -6.00 3.31
N THR A 155 -3.91 -5.37 4.44
CA THR A 155 -3.51 -3.97 4.74
C THR A 155 -2.00 -3.79 4.85
N TRP A 156 -1.28 -4.77 5.41
CA TRP A 156 0.16 -4.68 5.64
C TRP A 156 0.96 -4.71 4.34
N VAL A 157 0.45 -5.44 3.35
CA VAL A 157 1.10 -5.64 2.05
C VAL A 157 0.44 -4.83 0.94
N LEU A 158 -0.64 -4.10 1.23
CA LEU A 158 -1.41 -3.34 0.25
C LEU A 158 -0.53 -2.37 -0.53
N VAL A 159 0.25 -1.54 0.16
CA VAL A 159 1.14 -0.56 -0.48
C VAL A 159 2.26 -1.24 -1.28
N PRO A 160 3.03 -2.21 -0.72
CA PRO A 160 4.01 -2.97 -1.48
C PRO A 160 3.45 -3.64 -2.74
N ILE A 161 2.30 -4.30 -2.63
CA ILE A 161 1.64 -5.00 -3.74
C ILE A 161 1.08 -3.99 -4.74
N SER A 162 0.48 -2.88 -4.29
CA SER A 162 0.01 -1.82 -5.18
C SER A 162 1.17 -1.27 -5.99
N ASN A 163 2.32 -1.00 -5.37
CA ASN A 163 3.52 -0.54 -6.07
C ASN A 163 4.07 -1.60 -7.03
N LEU A 164 3.95 -2.89 -6.72
CA LEU A 164 4.27 -3.98 -7.65
C LEU A 164 3.31 -4.03 -8.85
N LEU A 165 2.01 -3.94 -8.61
CA LEU A 165 1.00 -3.92 -9.67
C LEU A 165 1.11 -2.67 -10.55
N PHE A 166 1.35 -1.52 -9.95
CA PHE A 166 1.64 -0.28 -10.67
C PHE A 166 2.86 -0.43 -11.54
N ARG A 167 3.95 -1.02 -11.03
CA ARG A 167 5.16 -1.28 -11.82
C ARG A 167 4.90 -2.20 -13.03
N LEU A 168 4.11 -3.26 -12.84
CA LEU A 168 3.79 -4.22 -13.92
C LEU A 168 2.82 -3.65 -14.95
N ASN A 169 2.05 -2.64 -14.55
CA ASN A 169 1.23 -1.87 -15.47
C ASN A 169 2.10 -0.92 -16.29
N LYS A 170 1.89 -0.90 -17.61
CA LYS A 170 2.59 -0.03 -18.56
C LYS A 170 2.65 1.43 -18.11
N TYR A 171 1.62 1.90 -17.39
CA TYR A 171 1.44 3.30 -17.01
C TYR A 171 1.61 3.55 -15.50
N GLY A 172 1.23 2.59 -14.66
CA GLY A 172 1.35 2.72 -13.19
C GLY A 172 2.79 2.91 -12.71
N LYS A 173 3.78 2.46 -13.49
CA LYS A 173 5.21 2.60 -13.17
C LYS A 173 5.67 4.05 -13.03
N HIS A 174 4.93 5.02 -13.58
CA HIS A 174 5.24 6.46 -13.50
C HIS A 174 4.66 7.15 -12.26
N LEU A 175 3.75 6.47 -11.54
CA LEU A 175 3.29 6.90 -10.21
C LEU A 175 4.35 6.64 -9.13
N LEU A 176 5.34 5.82 -9.44
CA LEU A 176 6.34 5.37 -8.51
C LEU A 176 7.58 6.24 -8.62
N THR A 177 8.11 6.63 -7.47
CA THR A 177 9.46 7.17 -7.35
C THR A 177 10.51 6.13 -7.79
N SER A 178 11.72 6.59 -8.10
CA SER A 178 12.82 5.69 -8.46
C SER A 178 13.15 4.69 -7.34
N GLU A 179 12.94 5.11 -6.10
CA GLU A 179 13.06 4.32 -4.88
C GLU A 179 11.97 3.23 -4.80
N GLU A 180 10.72 3.60 -5.04
CA GLU A 180 9.59 2.65 -5.02
C GLU A 180 9.69 1.61 -6.14
N ILE A 181 10.20 1.98 -7.32
CA ILE A 181 10.47 1.03 -8.40
C ILE A 181 11.49 -0.03 -7.95
N LYS A 182 12.58 0.39 -7.30
CA LYS A 182 13.60 -0.54 -6.80
C LYS A 182 13.05 -1.43 -5.68
N SER A 183 12.31 -0.86 -4.73
CA SER A 183 11.64 -1.62 -3.66
C SER A 183 10.61 -2.62 -4.23
N SER A 184 9.87 -2.22 -5.25
CA SER A 184 8.89 -3.06 -5.95
C SER A 184 9.51 -4.32 -6.56
N ASN A 185 10.75 -4.26 -7.08
CA ASN A 185 11.47 -5.45 -7.54
C ASN A 185 11.65 -6.48 -6.43
N MET A 186 12.03 -6.01 -5.24
CA MET A 186 12.28 -6.86 -4.08
C MET A 186 10.97 -7.48 -3.55
N VAL A 187 9.89 -6.69 -3.54
CA VAL A 187 8.54 -7.17 -3.22
C VAL A 187 8.08 -8.23 -4.23
N GLY A 188 8.42 -8.07 -5.52
CA GLY A 188 8.18 -9.06 -6.56
C GLY A 188 8.86 -10.40 -6.26
N VAL A 189 10.14 -10.39 -5.85
CA VAL A 189 10.85 -11.60 -5.42
C VAL A 189 10.17 -12.25 -4.21
N SER A 190 9.81 -11.45 -3.22
CA SER A 190 9.07 -11.91 -2.02
C SER A 190 7.74 -12.57 -2.38
N SER A 191 7.03 -11.99 -3.36
CA SER A 191 5.75 -12.52 -3.88
C SER A 191 5.94 -13.86 -4.57
N LEU A 192 7.00 -14.01 -5.38
CA LEU A 192 7.33 -15.29 -6.00
C LEU A 192 7.66 -16.37 -4.97
N ILE A 193 8.38 -16.04 -3.90
CA ILE A 193 8.65 -16.97 -2.79
C ILE A 193 7.34 -17.41 -2.11
N MET A 194 6.42 -16.47 -1.88
CA MET A 194 5.11 -16.78 -1.32
C MET A 194 4.32 -17.75 -2.23
N PHE A 195 4.29 -17.48 -3.55
CA PHE A 195 3.62 -18.38 -4.51
C PHE A 195 4.29 -19.75 -4.62
N LEU A 196 5.62 -19.81 -4.56
CA LEU A 196 6.36 -21.07 -4.44
C LEU A 196 5.92 -21.84 -3.19
N GLY A 197 5.80 -21.17 -2.05
CA GLY A 197 5.29 -21.77 -0.83
C GLY A 197 3.89 -22.37 -0.98
N VAL A 198 2.98 -21.68 -1.69
CA VAL A 198 1.63 -22.22 -2.01
C VAL A 198 1.72 -23.51 -2.83
N ILE A 199 2.62 -23.58 -3.81
CA ILE A 199 2.84 -24.79 -4.59
C ILE A 199 3.44 -25.89 -3.70
N THR A 200 4.40 -25.54 -2.85
CA THR A 200 5.06 -26.47 -1.93
C THR A 200 4.12 -27.07 -0.90
N LEU A 201 3.04 -26.38 -0.49
CA LEU A 201 2.03 -26.93 0.43
C LEU A 201 1.45 -28.28 -0.04
N ILE A 202 1.44 -28.54 -1.36
CA ILE A 202 0.94 -29.79 -1.92
C ILE A 202 1.84 -30.98 -1.54
N PHE A 203 3.13 -30.73 -1.34
CA PHE A 203 4.15 -31.78 -1.12
C PHE A 203 4.70 -31.78 0.31
N ASN A 204 4.84 -30.60 0.90
CA ASN A 204 5.35 -30.40 2.25
C ASN A 204 4.63 -29.20 2.88
N THR A 205 3.67 -29.51 3.76
CA THR A 205 2.85 -28.52 4.46
C THR A 205 3.70 -27.53 5.25
N ASP A 206 4.73 -28.01 5.94
CA ASP A 206 5.51 -27.18 6.86
C ASP A 206 6.41 -26.21 6.10
N LEU A 207 7.15 -26.73 5.12
CA LEU A 207 8.00 -25.91 4.25
C LEU A 207 7.16 -24.90 3.46
N GLY A 208 6.02 -25.33 2.91
CA GLY A 208 5.10 -24.45 2.20
C GLY A 208 4.60 -23.30 3.09
N ALA A 209 4.21 -23.60 4.33
CA ALA A 209 3.77 -22.60 5.30
C ALA A 209 4.89 -21.61 5.66
N LEU A 210 6.12 -22.08 5.87
CA LEU A 210 7.28 -21.22 6.17
C LEU A 210 7.62 -20.29 5.00
N LEU A 211 7.59 -20.78 3.76
CA LEU A 211 7.83 -19.98 2.56
C LEU A 211 6.73 -18.94 2.32
N ILE A 212 5.46 -19.30 2.56
CA ILE A 212 4.34 -18.35 2.51
C ILE A 212 4.53 -17.27 3.57
N ALA A 213 4.80 -17.65 4.82
CA ALA A 213 4.99 -16.71 5.91
C ALA A 213 6.12 -15.74 5.59
N PHE A 214 7.31 -16.25 5.25
CA PHE A 214 8.48 -15.44 4.91
C PHE A 214 8.23 -14.54 3.69
N GLY A 215 7.70 -15.09 2.60
CA GLY A 215 7.43 -14.36 1.37
C GLY A 215 6.37 -13.26 1.55
N PHE A 216 5.37 -13.49 2.40
CA PHE A 216 4.36 -12.49 2.74
C PHE A 216 4.92 -11.39 3.67
N SER A 217 5.54 -11.76 4.79
CA SER A 217 6.01 -10.77 5.78
C SER A 217 7.17 -9.92 5.28
N MET A 218 8.04 -10.44 4.41
CA MET A 218 9.14 -9.68 3.82
C MET A 218 8.65 -8.57 2.86
N MET A 219 7.44 -8.63 2.31
CA MET A 219 6.92 -7.57 1.43
C MET A 219 6.89 -6.21 2.13
N VAL A 220 6.61 -6.18 3.44
CA VAL A 220 6.47 -4.94 4.21
C VAL A 220 7.80 -4.19 4.32
N PRO A 221 8.89 -4.76 4.88
CA PRO A 221 10.16 -4.06 4.96
C PRO A 221 10.85 -3.87 3.60
N LEU A 222 10.65 -4.77 2.64
CA LEU A 222 11.18 -4.59 1.29
C LEU A 222 10.48 -3.43 0.54
N GLY A 223 9.18 -3.26 0.76
CA GLY A 223 8.42 -2.13 0.23
C GLY A 223 8.94 -0.77 0.72
N LYS A 224 9.55 -0.73 1.91
CA LYS A 224 10.10 0.48 2.54
C LYS A 224 11.63 0.57 2.48
N PHE A 225 12.29 -0.33 1.75
CA PHE A 225 13.75 -0.51 1.80
C PHE A 225 14.55 0.77 1.52
N TYR A 226 14.03 1.65 0.66
CA TYR A 226 14.64 2.94 0.31
C TYR A 226 13.95 4.14 0.96
N GLU A 227 12.99 3.91 1.86
CA GLU A 227 12.28 4.98 2.58
C GLU A 227 13.21 5.65 3.60
N LYS A 228 13.03 6.96 3.83
CA LYS A 228 13.82 7.69 4.84
C LYS A 228 13.30 7.38 6.26
N PRO A 229 14.18 7.10 7.23
CA PRO A 229 15.63 7.12 7.16
C PRO A 229 16.20 5.82 6.55
N VAL A 230 16.90 5.96 5.42
CA VAL A 230 17.29 4.82 4.56
C VAL A 230 18.11 3.78 5.30
N VAL A 231 19.07 4.21 6.15
CA VAL A 231 19.94 3.30 6.89
C VAL A 231 19.14 2.38 7.83
N PHE A 232 18.11 2.92 8.48
CA PHE A 232 17.27 2.13 9.39
C PHE A 232 16.47 1.09 8.61
N PHE A 233 15.69 1.52 7.60
CA PHE A 233 14.82 0.62 6.86
C PHE A 233 15.61 -0.46 6.11
N LYS A 234 16.72 -0.08 5.48
CA LYS A 234 17.62 -0.99 4.78
C LYS A 234 18.25 -2.02 5.72
N SER A 235 18.83 -1.58 6.85
CA SER A 235 19.49 -2.50 7.79
C SER A 235 18.50 -3.45 8.44
N TYR A 236 17.31 -2.97 8.79
CA TYR A 236 16.25 -3.81 9.35
C TYR A 236 15.78 -4.88 8.35
N ALA A 237 15.51 -4.49 7.10
CA ALA A 237 15.09 -5.43 6.07
C ALA A 237 16.13 -6.53 5.82
N ILE A 238 17.42 -6.16 5.76
CA ILE A 238 18.52 -7.12 5.60
C ILE A 238 18.61 -8.05 6.82
N GLY A 239 18.59 -7.50 8.03
CA GLY A 239 18.66 -8.31 9.26
C GLY A 239 17.49 -9.29 9.35
N MET A 240 16.27 -8.84 9.07
CA MET A 240 15.08 -9.70 9.08
C MET A 240 15.15 -10.79 7.99
N ALA A 241 15.65 -10.46 6.80
CA ALA A 241 15.87 -11.44 5.73
C ALA A 241 16.87 -12.53 6.16
N LEU A 242 17.99 -12.14 6.76
CA LEU A 242 19.01 -13.08 7.25
C LEU A 242 18.43 -14.01 8.31
N ILE A 243 17.72 -13.47 9.31
CA ILE A 243 17.09 -14.29 10.36
C ILE A 243 16.09 -15.28 9.76
N GLY A 244 15.27 -14.84 8.79
CA GLY A 244 14.30 -15.72 8.13
C GLY A 244 14.94 -16.81 7.29
N ILE A 245 16.02 -16.50 6.57
CA ILE A 245 16.81 -17.51 5.83
C ILE A 245 17.45 -18.50 6.80
N THR A 246 18.02 -18.04 7.91
CA THR A 246 18.56 -18.92 8.95
C THR A 246 17.47 -19.82 9.53
N ALA A 247 16.26 -19.30 9.77
CA ALA A 247 15.13 -20.11 10.23
C ALA A 247 14.75 -21.22 9.24
N LEU A 248 14.76 -20.93 7.94
CA LEU A 248 14.51 -21.92 6.89
C LEU A 248 15.62 -22.98 6.84
N ILE A 249 16.89 -22.57 6.92
CA ILE A 249 18.04 -23.50 6.97
C ILE A 249 17.96 -24.40 8.20
N THR A 250 17.64 -23.84 9.36
CA THR A 250 17.46 -24.62 10.60
C THR A 250 16.32 -25.61 10.46
N TYR A 251 15.21 -25.24 9.81
CA TYR A 251 14.14 -26.19 9.50
C TYR A 251 14.65 -27.36 8.64
N PHE A 252 15.46 -27.13 7.61
CA PHE A 252 16.02 -28.23 6.82
C PHE A 252 16.94 -29.18 7.61
N ILE A 253 17.57 -28.70 8.68
CA ILE A 253 18.47 -29.50 9.52
C ILE A 253 17.69 -30.26 10.60
N THR A 254 16.72 -29.59 11.22
CA THR A 254 16.03 -30.08 12.43
C THR A 254 14.64 -30.67 12.15
N ASN A 255 14.07 -30.35 10.99
CA ASN A 255 12.68 -30.58 10.63
C ASN A 255 11.66 -29.91 11.59
N GLU A 256 12.11 -28.93 12.38
CA GLU A 256 11.25 -28.18 13.30
C GLU A 256 10.84 -26.83 12.68
N MET A 257 9.53 -26.67 12.46
CA MET A 257 8.96 -25.42 11.95
C MET A 257 9.20 -24.26 12.93
N PHE A 258 8.95 -24.49 14.22
CA PHE A 258 9.06 -23.49 15.28
C PHE A 258 10.43 -23.56 15.98
N ASN A 259 11.48 -23.23 15.25
CA ASN A 259 12.83 -23.10 15.82
C ASN A 259 13.10 -21.71 16.40
N THR A 260 14.19 -21.56 17.15
CA THR A 260 14.60 -20.29 17.78
C THR A 260 14.63 -19.12 16.79
N PHE A 261 15.12 -19.32 15.56
CA PHE A 261 15.21 -18.26 14.56
C PHE A 261 13.84 -17.90 13.98
N SER A 262 12.94 -18.87 13.81
CA SER A 262 11.55 -18.59 13.40
C SER A 262 10.82 -17.74 14.44
N PHE A 263 11.07 -17.98 15.73
CA PHE A 263 10.53 -17.19 16.82
C PHE A 263 11.10 -15.76 16.84
N ILE A 264 12.42 -15.63 16.71
CA ILE A 264 13.08 -14.33 16.58
C ILE A 264 12.54 -13.57 15.35
N TYR A 265 12.38 -14.26 14.22
CA TYR A 265 11.83 -13.68 12.99
C TYR A 265 10.42 -13.10 13.21
N LEU A 266 9.53 -13.85 13.86
CA LEU A 266 8.17 -13.39 14.17
C LEU A 266 8.20 -12.15 15.08
N ILE A 267 9.03 -12.16 16.12
CA ILE A 267 9.19 -10.99 17.01
C ILE A 267 9.74 -9.80 16.23
N SER A 268 10.77 -9.99 15.39
CA SER A 268 11.31 -8.93 14.53
C SER A 268 10.26 -8.38 13.58
N PHE A 269 9.46 -9.24 12.93
CA PHE A 269 8.40 -8.77 12.05
C PHE A 269 7.36 -7.92 12.80
N ILE A 270 6.93 -8.35 13.99
CA ILE A 270 6.00 -7.57 14.81
C ILE A 270 6.65 -6.25 15.24
N ALA A 271 7.88 -6.28 15.75
CA ALA A 271 8.61 -5.10 16.19
C ALA A 271 8.81 -4.09 15.06
N TYR A 272 9.07 -4.56 13.82
CA TYR A 272 9.18 -3.72 12.64
C TYR A 272 7.96 -2.82 12.43
N GLN A 273 6.75 -3.35 12.63
CA GLN A 273 5.52 -2.58 12.43
C GLN A 273 5.48 -1.33 13.32
N TRP A 274 5.93 -1.44 14.57
CA TRP A 274 5.97 -0.32 15.51
C TRP A 274 7.16 0.61 15.25
N LEU A 275 8.36 0.04 15.06
CA LEU A 275 9.59 0.78 14.87
C LEU A 275 9.57 1.58 13.56
N ALA A 276 9.07 1.00 12.47
CA ALA A 276 8.92 1.69 11.19
C ALA A 276 8.09 2.97 11.34
N ASN A 277 6.94 2.88 12.02
CA ASN A 277 6.06 4.03 12.23
C ASN A 277 6.68 5.10 13.14
N TYR A 278 7.37 4.67 14.20
CA TYR A 278 8.11 5.59 15.06
C TYR A 278 9.20 6.36 14.29
N MET A 279 9.96 5.66 13.45
CA MET A 279 11.06 6.27 12.68
C MET A 279 10.56 7.24 11.60
N ILE A 280 9.38 7.00 11.02
CA ILE A 280 8.75 7.95 10.09
C ILE A 280 8.32 9.21 10.83
N ASN A 281 7.61 9.07 11.95
CA ASN A 281 7.11 10.22 12.72
C ASN A 281 8.21 11.09 13.35
N LYS A 282 9.41 10.55 13.57
CA LYS A 282 10.55 11.29 14.12
C LYS A 282 11.26 12.19 13.08
N ASN A 283 11.07 11.91 11.79
CA ASN A 283 11.76 12.60 10.69
C ASN A 283 10.83 13.50 9.85
N VAL A 284 9.60 13.74 10.33
CA VAL A 284 8.68 14.78 9.84
C VAL A 284 8.83 16.00 10.74
#